data_AF-A0A2N9EFB5-F1
#
_entry.id   AF-A0A2N9EFB5-F1
#
_cell.length_a   1.000
_cell.length_b   1.000
_cell.length_c   1.000
_cell.angle_alpha   90.00
_cell.angle_beta   90.00
_cell.angle_gamma   90.00
#
_symmetry.space_group_name_H-M   'P 1'
#
loop_
_entity.id
_entity.type
_entity.pdbx_description
1 polymer ?
#
loop_
_entity_poly.entity_id
_entity_poly.type
_entity_poly.pdbx_seq_one_letter_code
_entity_poly.pdbx_strand_id
1 'polypeptide(L)'
;MMGSKPHAVLFSSPGLGHLITVFELGKHLVITHHNFQATIMLIASNTSPAESQVIQSAMSLNLYDIVQLPPRDISNLIDAETVVVSPTCTNDA
;
A
#
# COMPACT_ATOMS: atom_id res chain seq x y z
N MET A 1 21.58 -22.52 -16.81
CA MET A 1 21.48 -21.89 -15.48
C MET A 1 20.03 -21.49 -15.28
N MET A 2 19.33 -22.09 -14.32
CA MET A 2 17.95 -21.70 -14.00
C MET A 2 18.04 -20.45 -13.13
N GLY A 3 18.00 -19.26 -13.77
CA GLY A 3 18.08 -17.99 -13.07
C GLY A 3 16.91 -17.84 -12.08
N SER A 4 17.18 -17.21 -10.93
CA SER A 4 16.13 -16.84 -9.98
C SER A 4 15.09 -15.93 -10.64
N LYS A 5 13.81 -16.13 -10.31
CA LYS A 5 12.73 -15.25 -10.78
C LYS A 5 13.02 -13.81 -10.33
N PRO A 6 13.01 -12.81 -11.21
CA PRO A 6 13.05 -11.41 -10.79
C PRO A 6 11.89 -11.12 -9.83
N HIS A 7 12.19 -10.43 -8.74
CA HIS A 7 11.21 -10.13 -7.68
C HIS A 7 11.26 -8.63 -7.38
N ALA A 8 10.15 -7.93 -7.63
CA ALA A 8 10.00 -6.54 -7.24
C ALA A 8 9.25 -6.41 -5.91
N VAL A 9 9.71 -5.50 -5.08
CA VAL A 9 8.96 -5.04 -3.91
C VAL A 9 8.46 -3.63 -4.21
N LEU A 10 7.15 -3.47 -4.22
CA LEU A 10 6.49 -2.17 -4.43
C LEU A 10 6.00 -1.64 -3.10
N PHE A 11 6.19 -0.36 -2.85
CA PHE A 11 5.76 0.29 -1.62
C PHE A 11 4.72 1.37 -1.92
N SER A 12 3.58 1.31 -1.24
CA SER A 12 2.50 2.28 -1.37
C SER A 12 2.33 3.06 -0.06
N SER A 13 2.41 4.39 -0.15
CA SER A 13 1.95 5.28 0.92
C SER A 13 0.42 5.24 1.02
N PRO A 14 -0.14 5.62 2.18
CA PRO A 14 -1.59 5.72 2.34
C PRO A 14 -2.28 6.54 1.25
N GLY A 15 -3.53 6.18 0.94
CA GLY A 15 -4.38 6.88 -0.02
C GLY A 15 -4.77 6.04 -1.24
N LEU A 16 -6.02 6.19 -1.67
CA LEU A 16 -6.62 5.37 -2.73
C LEU A 16 -5.86 5.45 -4.06
N GLY A 17 -5.40 6.64 -4.44
CA GLY A 17 -4.63 6.84 -5.69
C GLY A 17 -3.31 6.07 -5.69
N HIS A 18 -2.56 6.12 -4.59
CA HIS A 18 -1.31 5.37 -4.46
C HIS A 18 -1.54 3.86 -4.48
N LEU A 19 -2.61 3.38 -3.84
CA LEU A 19 -2.95 1.95 -3.83
C LEU A 19 -3.30 1.44 -5.23
N ILE A 20 -4.21 2.11 -5.93
CA ILE A 20 -4.64 1.70 -7.27
C ILE A 20 -3.43 1.66 -8.22
N THR A 21 -2.60 2.70 -8.22
CA THR A 21 -1.41 2.75 -9.10
C THR A 21 -0.44 1.60 -8.81
N VAL A 22 -0.17 1.32 -7.54
CA VAL A 22 0.77 0.24 -7.16
C VAL A 22 0.20 -1.14 -7.47
N PHE A 23 -1.10 -1.36 -7.24
CA PHE A 23 -1.77 -2.63 -7.57
C PHE A 23 -1.81 -2.91 -9.08
N GLU A 24 -2.10 -1.89 -9.89
CA GLU A 24 -2.08 -2.02 -11.35
C GLU A 24 -0.66 -2.24 -11.90
N LEU A 25 0.34 -1.55 -11.34
CA LEU A 25 1.74 -1.78 -11.69
C LEU A 25 2.18 -3.21 -11.34
N GLY A 26 1.88 -3.69 -10.13
CA GLY A 26 2.21 -5.06 -9.71
C GLY A 26 1.55 -6.11 -10.60
N LYS A 27 0.28 -5.91 -10.95
CA LYS A 27 -0.44 -6.76 -11.90
C LYS A 27 0.25 -6.76 -13.26
N HIS A 28 0.60 -5.59 -13.79
CA HIS A 28 1.24 -5.46 -15.09
C HIS A 28 2.61 -6.17 -15.11
N LEU A 29 3.41 -6.03 -14.04
CA LEU A 29 4.70 -6.72 -13.95
C LEU A 29 4.55 -8.24 -13.98
N VAL A 30 3.63 -8.79 -13.19
CA VAL A 30 3.41 -10.24 -13.11
C VAL A 30 2.81 -10.81 -14.40
N ILE A 31 1.88 -10.10 -15.03
CA ILE A 31 1.20 -10.59 -16.24
C ILE A 31 2.08 -10.44 -17.49
N THR A 32 2.73 -9.28 -17.66
CA THR A 32 3.50 -8.98 -18.87
C THR A 32 4.86 -9.68 -18.87
N HIS A 33 5.49 -9.85 -17.70
CA HIS A 33 6.77 -10.54 -17.60
C HIS A 33 6.57 -11.98 -17.13
N HIS A 34 6.69 -12.92 -18.07
CA HIS A 34 6.69 -14.34 -17.73
C HIS A 34 7.74 -14.63 -16.66
N ASN A 35 7.34 -15.35 -15.61
CA ASN A 35 8.21 -15.75 -14.50
C ASN A 35 8.69 -14.62 -13.57
N PHE A 36 7.86 -13.59 -13.37
CA PHE A 36 8.10 -12.45 -12.47
C PHE A 36 7.30 -12.56 -11.17
N GLN A 37 7.86 -12.10 -10.05
CA GLN A 37 7.18 -12.04 -8.75
C GLN A 37 7.09 -10.60 -8.25
N ALA A 38 5.99 -10.26 -7.59
CA ALA A 38 5.80 -8.97 -6.96
C ALA A 38 5.28 -9.13 -5.53
N THR A 39 5.78 -8.29 -4.63
CA THR A 39 5.24 -8.11 -3.29
C THR A 39 4.92 -6.64 -3.10
N ILE A 40 3.72 -6.36 -2.62
CA ILE A 40 3.22 -5.02 -2.39
C ILE A 40 3.16 -4.77 -0.89
N MET A 41 4.00 -3.87 -0.42
CA MET A 41 4.00 -3.37 0.94
C MET A 41 3.16 -2.11 1.01
N LEU A 42 2.21 -2.05 1.93
CA LEU A 42 1.38 -0.88 2.13
C LEU A 42 1.29 -0.52 3.60
N ILE A 43 1.26 0.78 3.89
CA ILE A 43 0.88 1.29 5.21
C ILE A 43 -0.64 1.42 5.18
N ALA A 44 -1.35 0.48 5.79
CA ALA A 44 -2.80 0.55 5.87
C ALA A 44 -3.19 1.62 6.89
N SER A 45 -3.72 2.75 6.43
CA SER A 45 -4.39 3.69 7.32
C SER A 45 -5.84 3.26 7.58
N ASN A 46 -6.42 2.40 6.71
CA ASN A 46 -7.81 1.94 6.75
C ASN A 46 -8.78 3.11 6.95
N THR A 47 -8.42 4.26 6.38
CA THR A 47 -9.05 5.54 6.67
C THR A 47 -10.43 5.69 6.02
N SER A 48 -10.76 4.82 5.05
CA SER A 48 -12.07 4.82 4.40
C SER A 48 -12.53 3.40 4.01
N PRO A 49 -13.85 3.15 3.94
CA PRO A 49 -14.38 1.87 3.43
C PRO A 49 -13.92 1.55 2.00
N ALA A 50 -13.75 2.58 1.16
CA ALA A 50 -13.30 2.42 -0.22
C ALA A 50 -11.86 1.88 -0.29
N GLU A 51 -10.97 2.38 0.57
CA GLU A 51 -9.59 1.91 0.68
C GLU A 51 -9.55 0.42 1.05
N SER A 52 -10.31 0.04 2.08
CA SER A 52 -10.43 -1.36 2.51
C SER A 52 -10.95 -2.28 1.41
N GLN A 53 -11.98 -1.83 0.65
CA GLN A 53 -12.52 -2.60 -0.46
C GLN A 53 -11.49 -2.81 -1.58
N VAL A 54 -10.71 -1.79 -1.91
CA VAL A 54 -9.65 -1.89 -2.92
C VAL A 54 -8.55 -2.86 -2.49
N ILE A 55 -8.12 -2.80 -1.22
CA ILE A 55 -7.14 -3.74 -0.67
C ILE A 55 -7.68 -5.18 -0.69
N GLN A 56 -8.91 -5.41 -0.23
CA GLN A 56 -9.54 -6.74 -0.25
C GLN A 56 -9.68 -7.29 -1.68
N SER A 57 -10.09 -6.43 -2.61
CA SER A 57 -10.20 -6.80 -4.03
C SER A 57 -8.84 -7.23 -4.58
N ALA A 58 -7.77 -6.46 -4.28
CA ALA A 58 -6.41 -6.81 -4.70
C ALA A 58 -5.92 -8.14 -4.08
N MET A 59 -6.18 -8.37 -2.79
CA MET A 59 -5.85 -9.64 -2.11
C MET A 59 -6.55 -10.84 -2.76
N SER A 60 -7.79 -10.67 -3.22
CA SER A 60 -8.56 -11.74 -3.86
C SER A 60 -8.01 -12.21 -5.21
N LEU A 61 -7.20 -11.38 -5.88
CA LEU A 61 -6.62 -11.70 -7.19
C LEU A 61 -5.55 -12.79 -7.10
N ASN A 62 -4.89 -12.95 -5.95
CA ASN A 62 -3.81 -13.91 -5.72
C ASN A 62 -2.69 -13.86 -6.80
N LEU A 63 -2.43 -12.67 -7.35
CA LEU A 63 -1.41 -12.42 -8.39
C LEU A 63 -0.05 -12.02 -7.84
N TYR A 64 -0.04 -11.41 -6.66
CA TYR A 64 1.15 -10.91 -5.96
C TYR A 64 0.88 -10.93 -4.46
N ASP A 65 1.95 -10.92 -3.67
CA ASP A 65 1.82 -10.87 -2.22
C ASP A 65 1.47 -9.45 -1.76
N ILE A 66 0.63 -9.34 -0.74
CA ILE A 66 0.33 -8.06 -0.09
C ILE A 66 0.72 -8.15 1.38
N VAL A 67 1.58 -7.24 1.81
CA VAL A 67 2.05 -7.14 3.20
C VAL A 67 1.60 -5.79 3.76
N GLN A 68 0.74 -5.83 4.78
CA GLN A 68 0.38 -4.64 5.53
C GLN A 68 1.43 -4.38 6.60
N LEU A 69 2.09 -3.22 6.51
CA LEU A 69 3.04 -2.78 7.51
C LEU A 69 2.32 -2.15 8.70
N PRO A 70 2.83 -2.31 9.93
CA PRO A 70 2.27 -1.63 11.09
C PRO A 70 2.37 -0.11 10.90
N PRO A 71 1.41 0.67 11.44
CA PRO A 71 1.54 2.11 11.53
C PRO A 71 2.85 2.49 12.22
N ARG A 72 3.52 3.54 11.73
CA ARG A 72 4.73 4.04 12.37
C ARG A 72 4.37 4.66 13.71
N ASP A 73 4.92 4.15 14.79
CA ASP A 73 4.86 4.81 16.09
C ASP A 73 5.72 6.08 16.06
N ILE A 74 5.07 7.23 16.13
CA ILE A 74 5.72 8.55 16.18
C ILE A 74 5.63 9.18 17.57
N SER A 75 5.17 8.44 18.59
CA SER A 75 5.01 8.97 19.95
C SER A 75 6.32 9.52 20.51
N ASN A 76 7.45 8.89 20.15
CA ASN A 76 8.79 9.33 20.55
C ASN A 76 9.30 10.58 19.80
N LEU A 77 8.54 11.11 18.84
CA LEU A 77 8.86 12.29 18.03
C LEU A 77 7.95 13.48 18.35
N ILE A 78 6.96 13.29 19.24
CA ILE A 78 6.02 14.31 19.67
C ILE A 78 6.51 14.86 21.00
N ASP A 79 6.96 16.11 21.02
CA ASP A 79 7.18 16.88 22.24
C ASP A 79 5.92 17.71 22.55
N ALA A 80 5.84 18.29 23.75
CA ALA A 80 4.69 19.10 24.18
C ALA A 80 4.39 20.28 23.24
N GLU A 81 5.37 20.68 22.43
CA GLU A 81 5.30 21.83 21.51
C GLU A 81 5.07 21.39 20.04
N THR A 82 5.03 20.08 19.79
CA THR A 82 4.81 19.54 18.45
C THR A 82 3.35 19.71 18.04
N VAL A 83 3.08 20.61 17.09
CA VAL A 83 1.77 20.75 16.46
C VAL A 83 1.54 19.54 15.54
N VAL A 84 0.74 18.58 16.00
CA VAL A 84 0.24 17.49 15.16
C VAL A 84 -0.82 18.04 14.23
N VAL A 85 -0.44 18.32 12.98
CA VAL A 85 -1.39 18.73 11.95
C VAL A 85 -2.08 17.49 11.39
N SER A 86 -3.24 17.16 11.94
CA SER A 86 -4.15 16.18 11.32
C SER A 86 -4.85 16.84 10.12
N PRO A 87 -4.94 16.20 8.95
CA PRO A 87 -5.77 16.71 7.86
C PRO A 87 -7.24 16.59 8.27
N THR A 88 -7.77 17.64 8.90
CA THR A 88 -9.19 17.75 9.22
C THR A 88 -9.91 18.25 7.97
N CYS A 89 -10.36 17.32 7.11
CA CYS A 89 -11.48 17.62 6.23
C CYS A 89 -12.76 17.51 7.06
N THR A 90 -13.09 18.56 7.81
CA THR A 90 -14.45 18.73 8.33
C THR A 90 -15.32 19.17 7.16
N ASN A 91 -16.21 18.27 6.73
CA ASN A 91 -17.27 18.62 5.81
C ASN A 91 -18.28 19.46 6.60
N ASP A 92 -18.13 20.79 6.57
CA ASP A 92 -19.19 21.69 7.00
C ASP A 92 -20.33 21.66 5.96
N ALA A 93 -21.47 21.17 6.43
CA ALA A 93 -22.86 21.32 5.98
C ALA A 93 -23.20 21.28 4.48
#